data_AF-A0A939K7H5-F1
#
_entry.id   AF-A0A939K7H5-F1
#
_cell.length_a   1.000
_cell.length_b   1.000
_cell.length_c   1.000
_cell.angle_alpha   90.00
_cell.angle_beta   90.00
_cell.angle_gamma   90.00
#
_symmetry.space_group_name_H-M   'P 1'
#
loop_
_entity.id
_entity.type
_entity.pdbx_description
1 polymer ?
#
loop_
_entity_poly.entity_id
_entity_poly.type
_entity_poly.pdbx_seq_one_letter_code
_entity_poly.pdbx_strand_id
1 'polypeptide(L)'
;MKATVEELTLLRQLAAEQTDPTTSAILFEKYYPVTVDKLRKKYRDVDEDVVRDVVFEVLTGLIENPSKYDPERATLAAYLAMDAQGDLLNKLKKGDQEKKSVKFVEDWELYGNIIEEVATNSDEKQVLSLIQEKLQEIFWEPRDADLAKMIIRGDRNTADYVGLLGLSERPFDEQQALVKQHKDRIKRVLERKGWYTFEEKLKQRFL
;
A
#
# COMPACT_ATOMS: atom_id res chain seq x y z
N MET A 1 34.01 2.39 1.47
CA MET A 1 34.90 1.54 0.62
C MET A 1 34.27 1.48 -0.77
N LYS A 2 35.09 1.52 -1.82
CA LYS A 2 34.64 1.44 -3.23
C LYS A 2 34.65 0.00 -3.72
N ALA A 3 34.00 -0.26 -4.85
CA ALA A 3 33.98 -1.58 -5.50
C ALA A 3 35.40 -2.13 -5.75
N THR A 4 35.57 -3.44 -5.63
CA THR A 4 36.84 -4.10 -5.99
C THR A 4 36.99 -4.23 -7.50
N VAL A 5 38.22 -4.44 -7.98
CA VAL A 5 38.51 -4.66 -9.41
C VAL A 5 37.79 -5.91 -9.93
N GLU A 6 37.67 -6.94 -9.09
CA GLU A 6 36.89 -8.15 -9.40
C GLU A 6 35.40 -7.83 -9.59
N GLU A 7 34.80 -7.04 -8.70
CA GLU A 7 33.40 -6.61 -8.79
C GLU A 7 33.12 -5.84 -10.08
N LEU A 8 34.01 -4.91 -10.43
CA LEU A 8 33.92 -4.14 -11.67
C LEU A 8 34.03 -5.02 -12.92
N THR A 9 34.84 -6.09 -12.86
CA THR A 9 35.02 -7.01 -13.98
C THR A 9 33.75 -7.85 -14.19
N LEU A 10 33.18 -8.38 -13.11
CA LEU A 10 31.91 -9.13 -13.15
C LEU A 10 30.76 -8.28 -13.69
N LEU A 11 30.65 -7.01 -13.25
CA LEU A 11 29.59 -6.11 -13.71
C LEU A 11 29.72 -5.73 -15.19
N ARG A 12 30.95 -5.57 -15.68
CA ARG A 12 31.21 -5.36 -17.12
C ARG A 12 30.86 -6.58 -17.96
N GLN A 13 31.12 -7.79 -17.44
CA GLN A 13 30.73 -9.04 -18.10
C GLN A 13 29.21 -9.21 -18.14
N LEU A 14 28.50 -8.80 -17.08
CA LEU A 14 27.03 -8.79 -17.08
C LEU A 14 26.43 -7.79 -18.06
N ALA A 15 27.07 -6.63 -18.24
CA ALA A 15 26.61 -5.58 -19.16
C ALA A 15 26.96 -5.83 -20.64
N ALA A 16 27.67 -6.92 -20.96
CA ALA A 16 28.00 -7.27 -22.34
C ALA A 16 26.77 -7.80 -23.10
N GLU A 17 26.70 -7.57 -24.41
CA GLU A 17 25.58 -8.00 -25.28
C GLU A 17 25.35 -9.52 -25.29
N GLN A 18 26.37 -10.31 -24.93
CA GLN A 18 26.25 -11.73 -24.63
C GLN A 18 26.60 -11.96 -23.17
N THR A 19 25.58 -11.98 -22.32
CA THR A 19 25.75 -12.31 -20.90
C THR A 19 26.17 -13.77 -20.78
N ASP A 20 27.39 -14.02 -20.34
CA ASP A 20 27.84 -15.37 -20.03
C ASP A 20 27.06 -15.87 -18.79
N PRO A 21 26.25 -16.94 -18.91
CA PRO A 21 25.46 -17.48 -17.79
C PRO A 21 26.34 -17.90 -16.59
N THR A 22 27.64 -18.16 -16.81
CA THR A 22 28.58 -18.43 -15.73
C THR A 22 28.82 -17.20 -14.84
N THR A 23 28.73 -15.98 -15.37
CA THR A 23 28.92 -14.74 -14.59
C THR A 23 27.83 -14.56 -13.54
N SER A 24 26.58 -14.83 -13.92
CA SER A 24 25.43 -14.79 -13.00
C SER A 24 25.58 -15.83 -11.89
N ALA A 25 26.02 -17.05 -12.21
CA ALA A 25 26.25 -18.10 -11.23
C ALA A 25 27.34 -17.70 -10.22
N ILE A 26 28.47 -17.16 -10.69
CA ILE A 26 29.56 -16.67 -9.81
C ILE A 26 29.06 -15.58 -8.85
N LEU A 27 28.22 -14.67 -9.35
CA LEU A 27 27.67 -13.58 -8.55
C LEU A 27 26.71 -14.12 -7.47
N PHE A 28 25.83 -15.06 -7.83
CA PHE A 28 24.96 -15.74 -6.86
C PHE A 28 25.76 -16.51 -5.81
N GLU A 29 26.69 -17.37 -6.20
CA GLU A 29 27.50 -18.17 -5.27
C GLU A 29 28.28 -17.30 -4.26
N LYS A 30 28.83 -16.17 -4.74
CA LYS A 30 29.64 -15.28 -3.90
C LYS A 30 28.80 -14.39 -2.99
N TYR A 31 27.70 -13.81 -3.48
CA TYR A 31 27.00 -12.73 -2.77
C TYR A 31 25.68 -13.14 -2.14
N TYR A 32 25.01 -14.19 -2.62
CA TYR A 32 23.76 -14.67 -2.03
C TYR A 32 23.92 -15.08 -0.55
N PRO A 33 24.81 -16.03 -0.19
CA PRO A 33 24.92 -16.51 1.21
C PRO A 33 25.34 -15.38 2.16
N VAL A 34 26.28 -14.52 1.74
CA VAL A 34 26.77 -13.40 2.54
C VAL A 34 25.66 -12.37 2.81
N THR A 35 24.82 -12.10 1.82
CA THR A 35 23.72 -11.13 1.94
C THR A 35 22.59 -11.70 2.81
N VAL A 36 22.20 -12.96 2.60
CA VAL A 36 21.21 -13.66 3.45
C VAL A 36 21.67 -13.66 4.91
N ASP A 37 22.90 -14.08 5.20
CA ASP A 37 23.43 -14.12 6.56
C ASP A 37 23.42 -12.74 7.23
N LYS A 38 23.79 -11.71 6.48
CA LYS A 38 23.80 -10.33 6.98
C LYS A 38 22.40 -9.83 7.30
N LEU A 39 21.41 -10.12 6.46
CA LEU A 39 20.01 -9.77 6.71
C LEU A 39 19.44 -10.58 7.88
N ARG A 40 19.68 -11.89 7.93
CA ARG A 40 19.22 -12.78 9.04
C ARG A 40 19.76 -12.34 10.39
N LYS A 41 21.03 -11.92 10.47
CA LYS A 41 21.63 -11.38 11.70
C LYS A 41 20.92 -10.13 12.19
N LYS A 42 20.44 -9.29 11.28
CA LYS A 42 19.77 -8.01 11.55
C LYS A 42 18.27 -8.15 11.79
N TYR A 43 17.62 -9.09 11.11
CA TYR A 43 16.17 -9.33 11.12
C TYR A 43 15.88 -10.76 11.58
N ARG A 44 16.15 -11.05 12.86
CA ARG A 44 16.05 -12.42 13.41
C ARG A 44 14.62 -12.96 13.48
N ASP A 45 13.66 -12.05 13.61
CA ASP A 45 12.23 -12.39 13.79
C ASP A 45 11.48 -12.53 12.45
N VAL A 46 12.18 -12.35 11.32
CA VAL A 46 11.59 -12.48 9.98
C VAL A 46 11.80 -13.89 9.46
N ASP A 47 10.78 -14.41 8.78
CA ASP A 47 10.81 -15.69 8.10
C ASP A 47 12.03 -15.79 7.18
N GLU A 48 12.74 -16.92 7.27
CA GLU A 48 13.95 -17.17 6.51
C GLU A 48 13.70 -17.20 5.01
N ASP A 49 12.57 -17.76 4.58
CA ASP A 49 12.23 -17.87 3.17
C ASP A 49 11.91 -16.49 2.58
N VAL A 50 11.29 -15.60 3.36
CA VAL A 50 11.07 -14.20 2.95
C VAL A 50 12.40 -13.47 2.74
N VAL A 51 13.38 -13.70 3.62
CA VAL A 51 14.72 -13.09 3.46
C VAL A 51 15.41 -13.64 2.21
N ARG A 52 15.34 -14.95 1.97
CA ARG A 52 15.90 -15.61 0.79
C ARG A 52 15.31 -15.08 -0.51
N ASP A 53 13.98 -14.99 -0.57
CA ASP A 53 13.26 -14.47 -1.73
C ASP A 53 13.69 -13.05 -2.07
N VAL A 54 13.76 -12.17 -1.06
CA VAL A 54 14.16 -10.77 -1.27
C VAL A 54 15.61 -10.67 -1.78
N VAL A 55 16.53 -11.45 -1.22
CA VAL A 55 17.91 -11.45 -1.69
C VAL A 55 18.01 -11.99 -3.12
N PHE A 56 17.21 -13.00 -3.46
CA PHE A 56 17.11 -13.55 -4.81
C PHE A 56 16.59 -12.51 -5.81
N GLU A 57 15.50 -11.81 -5.48
CA GLU A 57 14.91 -10.74 -6.29
C GLU A 57 15.93 -9.63 -6.58
N VAL A 58 16.67 -9.18 -5.56
CA VAL A 58 17.67 -8.11 -5.69
C VAL A 58 18.85 -8.52 -6.57
N LEU A 59 19.38 -9.73 -6.40
CA LEU A 59 20.48 -10.23 -7.24
C LEU A 59 20.04 -10.41 -8.68
N THR A 60 18.84 -10.94 -8.90
CA THR A 60 18.24 -11.07 -10.23
C THR A 60 18.08 -9.70 -10.88
N GLY A 61 17.53 -8.73 -10.15
CA GLY A 61 17.36 -7.36 -10.64
C GLY A 61 18.68 -6.65 -10.95
N LEU A 62 19.76 -6.98 -10.24
CA LEU A 62 21.11 -6.50 -10.59
C LEU A 62 21.65 -7.16 -11.87
N ILE A 63 21.43 -8.46 -12.06
CA ILE A 63 21.85 -9.18 -13.26
C ILE A 63 21.11 -8.65 -14.50
N GLU A 64 19.81 -8.42 -14.38
CA GLU A 64 18.99 -7.86 -15.46
C GLU A 64 19.33 -6.41 -15.76
N ASN A 65 19.74 -5.64 -14.75
CA ASN A 65 20.12 -4.24 -14.92
C ASN A 65 21.36 -3.86 -14.09
N PRO A 66 22.57 -4.20 -14.56
CA PRO A 66 23.81 -3.91 -13.85
C PRO A 66 24.10 -2.41 -13.68
N SER A 67 23.48 -1.57 -14.53
CA SER A 67 23.67 -0.11 -14.51
C SER A 67 23.08 0.59 -13.29
N LYS A 68 22.20 -0.07 -12.52
CA LYS A 68 21.67 0.45 -11.26
C LYS A 68 22.72 0.59 -10.17
N TYR A 69 23.79 -0.18 -10.25
CA TYR A 69 24.86 -0.15 -9.26
C TYR A 69 25.91 0.91 -9.61
N ASP A 70 26.19 1.77 -8.64
CA ASP A 70 27.27 2.77 -8.73
C ASP A 70 28.49 2.31 -7.91
N PRO A 71 29.58 1.86 -8.56
CA PRO A 71 30.78 1.35 -7.89
C PRO A 71 31.57 2.42 -7.13
N GLU A 72 31.35 3.70 -7.40
CA GLU A 72 32.03 4.79 -6.71
C GLU A 72 31.41 5.08 -5.34
N ARG A 73 30.14 4.70 -5.15
CA ARG A 73 29.38 4.99 -3.92
C ARG A 73 29.52 3.93 -2.84
N ALA A 74 29.63 2.66 -3.22
CA ALA A 74 29.69 1.55 -2.27
C ALA A 74 30.39 0.32 -2.86
N THR A 75 30.71 -0.67 -2.01
CA THR A 75 31.05 -2.03 -2.47
C THR A 75 29.79 -2.77 -2.88
N LEU A 76 29.93 -3.81 -3.70
CA LEU A 76 28.77 -4.58 -4.18
C LEU A 76 28.00 -5.24 -3.02
N ALA A 77 28.72 -5.81 -2.06
CA ALA A 77 28.12 -6.38 -0.85
C ALA A 77 27.40 -5.35 0.03
N ALA A 78 27.85 -4.08 0.03
CA ALA A 78 27.18 -3.02 0.78
C ALA A 78 25.91 -2.55 0.05
N TYR A 79 25.97 -2.42 -1.28
CA TYR A 79 24.82 -2.11 -2.13
C TYR A 79 23.72 -3.17 -1.99
N LEU A 80 24.05 -4.45 -2.21
CA LEU A 80 23.08 -5.55 -2.16
C LEU A 80 22.39 -5.64 -0.79
N ALA A 81 23.15 -5.46 0.29
CA ALA A 81 22.58 -5.46 1.63
C ALA A 81 21.65 -4.26 1.89
N MET A 82 21.96 -3.09 1.32
CA MET A 82 21.12 -1.90 1.43
C MET A 82 19.83 -2.07 0.62
N ASP A 83 19.92 -2.56 -0.61
CA ASP A 83 18.81 -2.75 -1.54
C ASP A 83 17.84 -3.81 -1.00
N ALA A 84 18.36 -4.99 -0.65
CA ALA A 84 17.60 -6.07 -0.03
C ALA A 84 16.98 -5.66 1.32
N GLN A 85 17.63 -4.79 2.09
CA GLN A 85 17.03 -4.25 3.30
C GLN A 85 15.82 -3.36 2.97
N GLY A 86 15.91 -2.51 1.96
CA GLY A 86 14.80 -1.67 1.50
C GLY A 86 13.61 -2.51 1.07
N ASP A 87 13.86 -3.51 0.23
CA ASP A 87 12.82 -4.40 -0.29
C ASP A 87 12.22 -5.27 0.81
N LEU A 88 13.03 -5.78 1.75
CA LEU A 88 12.53 -6.52 2.90
C LEU A 88 11.59 -5.66 3.75
N LEU A 89 11.96 -4.41 4.03
CA LEU A 89 11.12 -3.48 4.77
C LEU A 89 9.83 -3.16 4.02
N ASN A 90 9.87 -3.04 2.69
CA ASN A 90 8.69 -2.83 1.87
C ASN A 90 7.77 -4.07 1.87
N LYS A 91 8.33 -5.27 1.77
CA LYS A 91 7.61 -6.56 1.80
C LYS A 91 6.98 -6.79 3.18
N LEU A 92 7.68 -6.48 4.26
CA LEU A 92 7.13 -6.54 5.63
C LEU A 92 6.04 -5.49 5.86
N LYS A 93 6.18 -4.27 5.34
CA LYS A 93 5.11 -3.26 5.42
C LYS A 93 3.86 -3.69 4.65
N LYS A 94 4.02 -4.29 3.46
CA LYS A 94 2.91 -4.87 2.70
C LYS A 94 2.29 -6.05 3.44
N GLY A 95 3.11 -6.95 3.99
CA GLY A 95 2.65 -8.08 4.81
C GLY A 95 1.97 -7.64 6.11
N ASP A 96 2.35 -6.52 6.72
CA ASP A 96 1.66 -5.93 7.86
C ASP A 96 0.36 -5.22 7.45
N GLN A 97 0.28 -4.64 6.25
CA GLN A 97 -0.97 -4.14 5.68
C GLN A 97 -1.92 -5.29 5.36
N GLU A 98 -1.41 -6.40 4.80
CA GLU A 98 -2.14 -7.63 4.54
C GLU A 98 -2.56 -8.34 5.83
N LYS A 99 -1.68 -8.45 6.84
CA LYS A 99 -2.01 -9.01 8.16
C LYS A 99 -2.94 -8.11 8.97
N LYS A 100 -2.87 -6.78 8.80
CA LYS A 100 -3.90 -5.85 9.31
C LYS A 100 -5.24 -6.01 8.59
N SER A 101 -5.26 -6.50 7.35
CA SER A 101 -6.49 -6.92 6.66
C SER A 101 -6.96 -8.35 6.97
N VAL A 102 -6.18 -9.15 7.72
CA VAL A 102 -6.54 -10.53 8.12
C VAL A 102 -7.07 -10.60 9.57
N LYS A 103 -7.34 -9.47 10.22
CA LYS A 103 -8.14 -9.45 11.47
C LYS A 103 -9.52 -8.86 11.21
N PHE A 104 -10.53 -9.72 11.40
CA PHE A 104 -11.98 -9.59 11.19
C PHE A 104 -12.50 -10.08 9.82
N VAL A 105 -12.24 -11.36 9.52
CA VAL A 105 -12.93 -12.14 8.47
C VAL A 105 -14.13 -12.91 9.07
N GLU A 106 -15.04 -12.20 9.73
CA GLU A 106 -16.41 -12.73 9.90
C GLU A 106 -17.47 -11.80 9.29
N ASP A 107 -17.11 -10.56 8.88
CA ASP A 107 -18.06 -9.58 8.29
C ASP A 107 -17.62 -8.99 6.92
N TRP A 108 -16.41 -9.30 6.41
CA TRP A 108 -15.85 -8.63 5.22
C TRP A 108 -16.26 -9.22 3.86
N GLU A 109 -16.70 -10.48 3.79
CA GLU A 109 -17.16 -11.11 2.54
C GLU A 109 -18.39 -10.40 1.95
N LEU A 110 -19.16 -9.69 2.78
CA LEU A 110 -20.35 -8.96 2.32
C LEU A 110 -20.02 -7.69 1.51
N TYR A 111 -18.85 -7.06 1.72
CA TYR A 111 -18.52 -5.76 1.14
C TYR A 111 -17.54 -5.83 -0.05
N GLY A 112 -16.74 -6.91 -0.12
CA GLY A 112 -15.90 -7.20 -1.28
C GLY A 112 -16.70 -7.53 -2.53
N ASN A 113 -17.77 -8.33 -2.38
CA ASN A 113 -18.66 -8.71 -3.47
C ASN A 113 -19.39 -7.51 -4.11
N ILE A 114 -19.66 -6.46 -3.32
CA ILE A 114 -20.30 -5.23 -3.82
C ILE A 114 -19.39 -4.54 -4.84
N ILE A 115 -18.06 -4.56 -4.66
CA ILE A 115 -17.13 -3.90 -5.59
C ILE A 115 -17.09 -4.64 -6.93
N GLU A 116 -17.16 -5.97 -6.93
CA GLU A 116 -17.17 -6.77 -8.16
C GLU A 116 -18.52 -6.73 -8.90
N GLU A 117 -19.63 -6.76 -8.15
CA GLU A 117 -20.99 -6.73 -8.71
C GLU A 117 -21.36 -5.33 -9.26
N VAL A 118 -20.89 -4.27 -8.60
CA VAL A 118 -21.02 -2.87 -9.07
C VAL A 118 -20.13 -2.60 -10.29
N ALA A 119 -18.97 -3.26 -10.37
CA ALA A 119 -18.01 -3.06 -11.45
C ALA A 119 -18.47 -3.65 -12.80
N THR A 120 -19.47 -4.53 -12.82
CA THR A 120 -19.78 -5.34 -14.00
C THR A 120 -20.97 -4.89 -14.84
N ASN A 121 -22.05 -4.23 -14.34
CA ASN A 121 -23.18 -3.83 -15.23
C ASN A 121 -24.29 -2.89 -14.65
N SER A 122 -24.07 -2.11 -13.59
CA SER A 122 -25.20 -1.47 -12.88
C SER A 122 -25.37 0.03 -13.15
N ASP A 123 -26.62 0.45 -13.38
CA ASP A 123 -27.07 1.87 -13.40
C ASP A 123 -26.57 2.60 -12.15
N GLU A 124 -26.03 3.82 -12.30
CA GLU A 124 -25.50 4.65 -11.19
C GLU A 124 -26.51 4.80 -10.03
N LYS A 125 -27.81 4.80 -10.36
CA LYS A 125 -28.91 4.89 -9.40
C LYS A 125 -29.02 3.65 -8.50
N GLN A 126 -28.73 2.45 -9.02
CA GLN A 126 -28.75 1.19 -8.26
C GLN A 126 -27.55 1.07 -7.33
N VAL A 127 -26.39 1.56 -7.77
CA VAL A 127 -25.18 1.61 -6.94
C VAL A 127 -25.38 2.54 -5.74
N LEU A 128 -26.00 3.69 -5.96
CA LEU A 128 -26.29 4.66 -4.90
C LEU A 128 -27.34 4.17 -3.90
N SER A 129 -28.31 3.34 -4.30
CA SER A 129 -29.26 2.72 -3.37
C SER A 129 -28.61 1.65 -2.50
N LEU A 130 -27.75 0.81 -3.08
CA LEU A 130 -27.00 -0.21 -2.32
C LEU A 130 -26.07 0.44 -1.29
N ILE A 131 -25.36 1.51 -1.66
CA ILE A 131 -24.53 2.26 -0.73
C ILE A 131 -25.39 2.87 0.39
N GLN A 132 -26.59 3.40 0.07
CA GLN A 132 -27.48 3.98 1.07
C GLN A 132 -27.95 2.94 2.09
N GLU A 133 -28.40 1.76 1.64
CA GLU A 133 -28.88 0.69 2.52
C GLU A 133 -27.77 0.23 3.48
N LYS A 134 -26.55 0.07 2.97
CA LYS A 134 -25.40 -0.30 3.81
C LYS A 134 -24.97 0.78 4.78
N LEU A 135 -25.03 2.05 4.40
CA LEU A 135 -24.77 3.14 5.34
C LEU A 135 -25.82 3.18 6.46
N GLN A 136 -27.07 2.80 6.19
CA GLN A 136 -28.12 2.67 7.21
C GLN A 136 -27.91 1.47 8.15
N GLU A 137 -27.25 0.40 7.69
CA GLU A 137 -26.83 -0.71 8.57
C GLU A 137 -25.70 -0.27 9.54
N ILE A 138 -24.84 0.66 9.11
CA ILE A 138 -23.70 1.13 9.91
C ILE A 138 -24.09 2.26 10.85
N PHE A 139 -24.93 3.18 10.36
CA PHE A 139 -25.38 4.36 11.09
C PHE A 139 -26.86 4.24 11.39
N TRP A 140 -27.16 4.05 12.68
CA TRP A 140 -28.54 4.04 13.18
C TRP A 140 -29.27 5.36 12.88
N GLU A 141 -28.54 6.49 12.90
CA GLU A 141 -29.12 7.81 12.66
C GLU A 141 -29.11 8.11 11.16
N PRO A 142 -30.28 8.41 10.54
CA PRO A 142 -30.35 8.69 9.11
C PRO A 142 -29.44 9.84 8.65
N ARG A 143 -29.28 10.84 9.51
CA ARG A 143 -28.42 12.02 9.25
C ARG A 143 -26.94 11.65 9.13
N ASP A 144 -26.50 10.66 9.90
CA ASP A 144 -25.12 10.17 9.87
C ASP A 144 -24.84 9.37 8.60
N ALA A 145 -25.82 8.57 8.16
CA ALA A 145 -25.75 7.86 6.88
C ALA A 145 -25.66 8.85 5.71
N ASP A 146 -26.46 9.91 5.73
CA ASP A 146 -26.42 10.96 4.69
C ASP A 146 -25.10 11.75 4.73
N LEU A 147 -24.57 12.04 5.93
CA LEU A 147 -23.26 12.69 6.08
C LEU A 147 -22.13 11.80 5.54
N ALA A 148 -22.19 10.50 5.82
CA ALA A 148 -21.24 9.51 5.31
C ALA A 148 -21.30 9.43 3.77
N LYS A 149 -22.50 9.45 3.19
CA LYS A 149 -22.70 9.49 1.74
C LYS A 149 -22.03 10.70 1.10
N MET A 150 -22.20 11.89 1.69
CA MET A 150 -21.54 13.12 1.21
C MET A 150 -20.01 13.03 1.32
N ILE A 151 -19.49 12.43 2.39
CA ILE A 151 -18.05 12.21 2.55
C ILE A 151 -17.51 11.27 1.46
N ILE A 152 -18.20 10.17 1.18
CA ILE A 152 -17.81 9.18 0.17
C ILE A 152 -17.80 9.79 -1.24
N ARG A 153 -18.78 10.64 -1.56
CA ARG A 153 -18.83 11.41 -2.81
C ARG A 153 -17.73 12.45 -2.94
N GLY A 154 -17.03 12.76 -1.85
CA GLY A 154 -15.97 13.75 -1.81
C GLY A 154 -16.49 15.18 -1.79
N ASP A 155 -17.73 15.42 -1.37
CA ASP A 155 -18.31 16.76 -1.29
C ASP A 155 -17.48 17.65 -0.34
N ARG A 156 -17.02 18.79 -0.88
CA ARG A 156 -16.16 19.73 -0.13
C ARG A 156 -16.89 20.97 0.36
N ASN A 157 -18.15 21.15 -0.03
CA ASN A 157 -18.92 22.34 0.29
C ASN A 157 -19.43 22.30 1.74
N THR A 158 -18.90 23.17 2.59
CA THR A 158 -19.30 23.26 4.00
C THR A 158 -20.77 23.65 4.16
N ALA A 159 -21.35 24.43 3.25
CA ALA A 159 -22.75 24.87 3.34
C ALA A 159 -23.74 23.69 3.31
N ASP A 160 -23.45 22.66 2.50
CA ASP A 160 -24.30 21.49 2.36
C ASP A 160 -24.28 20.64 3.65
N TYR A 161 -23.11 20.54 4.30
CA TYR A 161 -22.99 19.90 5.61
C TYR A 161 -23.70 20.68 6.72
N VAL A 162 -23.64 22.02 6.68
CA VAL A 162 -24.33 22.89 7.64
C VAL A 162 -25.84 22.74 7.50
N GLY A 163 -26.36 22.68 6.27
CA GLY A 163 -27.77 22.42 5.99
C GLY A 163 -28.22 21.06 6.51
N LEU A 164 -27.43 20.01 6.27
CA LEU A 164 -27.74 18.65 6.72
C LEU A 164 -27.70 18.51 8.26
N LEU A 165 -26.76 19.19 8.93
CA LEU A 165 -26.62 19.17 10.38
C LEU A 165 -27.55 20.16 11.10
N GLY A 166 -28.29 21.00 10.37
CA GLY A 166 -29.18 22.02 10.95
C GLY A 166 -28.43 23.11 11.70
N LEU A 167 -27.21 23.46 11.25
CA LEU A 167 -26.32 24.40 11.93
C LEU A 167 -26.42 25.84 11.40
N SER A 168 -27.34 26.12 10.48
CA SER A 168 -27.42 27.38 9.73
C SER A 168 -27.56 28.64 10.61
N GLU A 169 -28.10 28.51 11.81
CA GLU A 169 -28.30 29.63 12.76
C GLU A 169 -27.07 29.91 13.64
N ARG A 170 -26.04 29.06 13.58
CA ARG A 170 -24.82 29.23 14.36
C ARG A 170 -23.86 30.23 13.71
N PRO A 171 -22.97 30.88 14.47
CA PRO A 171 -21.85 31.63 13.90
C PRO A 171 -20.99 30.75 12.99
N PHE A 172 -20.45 31.32 11.92
CA PHE A 172 -19.69 30.57 10.91
C PHE A 172 -18.52 29.75 11.49
N ASP A 173 -17.80 30.30 12.47
CA ASP A 173 -16.69 29.60 13.13
C ASP A 173 -17.18 28.38 13.93
N GLU A 174 -18.33 28.48 14.58
CA GLU A 174 -18.98 27.35 15.28
C GLU A 174 -19.49 26.31 14.28
N GLN A 175 -20.06 26.75 13.15
CA GLN A 175 -20.50 25.85 12.07
C GLN A 175 -19.34 24.99 11.56
N GLN A 176 -18.18 25.60 11.28
CA GLN A 176 -17.01 24.88 10.79
C GLN A 176 -16.47 23.87 11.81
N ALA A 177 -16.37 24.27 13.08
CA ALA A 177 -15.89 23.39 14.14
C ALA A 177 -16.80 22.16 14.32
N LEU A 178 -18.12 22.38 14.34
CA LEU A 178 -19.11 21.30 14.46
C LEU A 178 -19.11 20.40 13.23
N VAL A 179 -19.11 20.95 12.02
CA VAL A 179 -19.00 20.15 10.78
C VAL A 179 -17.75 19.28 10.80
N LYS A 180 -16.60 19.84 11.21
CA LYS A 180 -15.35 19.07 11.34
C LYS A 180 -15.48 17.94 12.35
N GLN A 181 -16.06 18.21 13.52
CA GLN A 181 -16.25 17.19 14.56
C GLN A 181 -17.13 16.03 14.07
N HIS A 182 -18.24 16.34 13.39
CA HIS A 182 -19.12 15.33 12.81
C HIS A 182 -18.42 14.55 11.70
N LYS A 183 -17.72 15.23 10.77
CA LYS A 183 -16.95 14.56 9.72
C LYS A 183 -15.87 13.63 10.28
N ASP A 184 -15.12 14.08 11.28
CA ASP A 184 -14.07 13.28 11.90
C ASP A 184 -14.66 12.06 12.63
N ARG A 185 -15.82 12.20 13.28
CA ARG A 185 -16.53 11.06 13.91
C ARG A 185 -16.95 10.04 12.86
N ILE A 186 -17.62 10.47 11.79
CA ILE A 186 -18.11 9.59 10.74
C ILE A 186 -16.95 8.89 10.02
N LYS A 187 -15.88 9.63 9.69
CA LYS A 187 -14.66 9.05 9.12
C LYS A 187 -14.08 7.93 9.97
N ARG A 188 -13.95 8.13 11.28
CA ARG A 188 -13.45 7.08 12.19
C ARG A 188 -14.35 5.85 12.22
N VAL A 189 -15.67 6.03 12.12
CA VAL A 189 -16.61 4.88 12.07
C VAL A 189 -16.44 4.13 10.75
N LEU A 190 -16.35 4.84 9.63
CA LEU A 190 -16.10 4.25 8.31
C LEU A 190 -14.75 3.52 8.27
N GLU A 191 -13.68 4.11 8.81
CA GLU A 191 -12.36 3.49 8.92
C GLU A 191 -12.41 2.17 9.72
N ARG A 192 -13.08 2.18 10.89
CA ARG A 192 -13.24 0.97 11.72
C ARG A 192 -14.05 -0.13 11.05
N LYS A 193 -14.96 0.25 10.14
CA LYS A 193 -15.78 -0.66 9.36
C LYS A 193 -15.15 -1.02 8.01
N GLY A 194 -13.94 -0.52 7.70
CA GLY A 194 -13.21 -0.83 6.47
C GLY A 194 -13.69 -0.07 5.22
N TRP A 195 -14.51 0.97 5.37
CA TRP A 195 -15.08 1.75 4.26
C TRP A 195 -14.13 2.83 3.69
N TYR A 196 -13.03 3.15 4.37
CA TYR A 196 -12.09 4.17 3.88
C TYR A 196 -11.34 3.71 2.62
N THR A 197 -11.02 2.42 2.53
CA THR A 197 -10.44 1.79 1.33
C THR A 197 -11.41 1.78 0.15
N PHE A 198 -12.71 1.87 0.41
CA PHE A 198 -13.78 1.93 -0.60
C PHE A 198 -13.87 3.32 -1.24
N GLU A 199 -13.67 4.40 -0.47
CA GLU A 199 -13.61 5.79 -0.99
C GLU A 199 -12.44 5.98 -1.98
N GLU A 200 -11.27 5.43 -1.68
CA GLU A 200 -10.09 5.50 -2.57
C GLU A 200 -10.30 4.72 -3.87
N LYS A 201 -10.94 3.55 -3.80
CA LYS A 201 -11.26 2.72 -4.98
C LYS A 201 -12.38 3.31 -5.84
N LEU A 202 -13.40 3.94 -5.23
CA LEU A 202 -14.46 4.63 -5.97
C LEU A 202 -13.93 5.87 -6.70
N LYS A 203 -13.09 6.67 -6.05
CA LYS A 203 -12.47 7.86 -6.67
C LYS A 203 -11.54 7.52 -7.83
N GLN A 204 -10.86 6.38 -7.79
CA GLN A 204 -9.99 5.95 -8.90
C GLN A 204 -10.77 5.50 -10.15
N ARG A 205 -12.07 5.21 -10.02
CA ARG A 205 -12.84 4.53 -11.07
C ARG A 205 -14.00 5.36 -11.65
N PHE A 206 -14.53 6.31 -10.90
CA PHE A 206 -15.67 7.16 -11.32
C PHE A 206 -15.34 8.66 -11.41
N LEU A 207 -14.11 9.07 -11.06
CA LEU A 207 -13.57 10.43 -11.16
C LEU A 207 -12.27 10.39 -11.97
#